data_AF-A0A4P9A1J6-F1
#
_entry.id   AF-A0A4P9A1J6-F1
#
_cell.length_a   1.000
_cell.length_b   1.000
_cell.length_c   1.000
_cell.angle_alpha   90.00
_cell.angle_beta   90.00
_cell.angle_gamma   90.00
#
_symmetry.space_group_name_H-M   'P 1'
#
loop_
_entity.id
_entity.type
_entity.pdbx_description
1 polymer ?
#
loop_
_entity_poly.entity_id
_entity_poly.type
_entity_poly.pdbx_seq_one_letter_code
_entity_poly.pdbx_strand_id
1 'polypeptide(L)'
;MSERRQSGYVVEGKLPQAEDHNKKYISQIIDYVEFIIKHVPFLVEGEELRGEYQEAYENILELFRQIEEEYNRLPDCIEIDFDIEEVKESLRSIFNGTYEKFIRENLSVVFPKKLAKVNIPEFCQAEEYAIPDVIRWQYANKIISPELADSEYMRFIAEARKAVTDSLTKDGAFGLPDDFTITRPEYIPGNDDKMKFSSFLEDFKCRKLKEVEDKECNGINPEDDLKFAKSVLKFIKSIKLPSEEELAKQYKEATVKENSPAVRSLAESMAKERLREALDDALRVLSEKLNGYEVAPEIAGESLRKATKKKRSNKPKSRAEEDSRPVEIGLKAGDAVILDSETFPWLKEDSIVDVLHVECGGDGTVVAVIDARTEEAKKIEHKMTGYENDEKKRDILPIIKDKLTMAAKYVATSEDKSVGLPVGLNNRLKELYPFIIYAWKDQTHNAKRVYVSKVSVEDMPDESETKKSLQKAGVTEIVLFLGACDKQNQEPLVALFIDGNSRDAAKYGAGA
;
A
#
# COMPACT_ATOMS: atom_id res chain seq x y z
N MET A 1 11.34 12.43 57.58
CA MET A 1 12.44 11.54 57.18
C MET A 1 12.27 11.35 55.67
N SER A 2 12.68 12.29 54.82
CA SER A 2 14.04 12.57 54.33
C SER A 2 14.73 11.35 53.73
N GLU A 3 14.54 11.14 52.42
CA GLU A 3 15.33 10.31 51.49
C GLU A 3 14.60 10.36 50.13
N ARG A 4 15.14 10.71 48.96
CA ARG A 4 16.39 11.32 48.50
C ARG A 4 15.99 12.15 47.27
N ARG A 5 16.26 13.46 47.28
CA ARG A 5 16.41 14.23 46.04
C ARG A 5 17.68 13.68 45.39
N GLN A 6 17.58 12.95 44.29
CA GLN A 6 18.77 12.60 43.52
C GLN A 6 19.40 13.90 43.04
N SER A 7 20.65 14.11 43.46
CA SER A 7 21.46 15.23 43.03
C SER A 7 21.55 15.24 41.51
N GLY A 8 21.35 16.40 40.90
CA GLY A 8 21.83 16.66 39.54
C GLY A 8 23.28 16.19 39.49
N TYR A 9 23.56 15.25 38.58
CA TYR A 9 24.92 14.80 38.34
C TYR A 9 25.69 15.98 37.77
N VAL A 10 26.54 16.57 38.61
CA VAL A 10 27.67 17.39 38.17
C VAL A 10 28.46 16.52 37.21
N VAL A 11 28.66 17.01 35.98
CA VAL A 11 29.61 16.41 35.04
C VAL A 11 30.99 16.54 35.69
N GLU A 12 31.39 15.51 36.43
CA GLU A 12 32.72 15.40 37.01
C GLU A 12 33.67 15.01 35.89
N GLY A 13 34.14 16.07 35.24
CA GLY A 13 34.92 16.03 34.04
C GLY A 13 34.73 17.38 33.42
N LYS A 14 35.67 18.30 33.65
CA LYS A 14 35.75 19.52 32.84
C LYS A 14 35.64 19.05 31.40
N LEU A 15 34.49 19.29 30.74
CA LEU A 15 34.45 19.33 29.28
C LEU A 15 35.69 20.12 28.91
N PRO A 16 36.59 19.60 28.04
CA PRO A 16 37.75 20.37 27.62
C PRO A 16 37.15 21.71 27.20
N GLN A 17 37.45 22.78 27.95
CA GLN A 17 36.92 24.09 27.63
C GLN A 17 37.43 24.32 26.22
N ALA A 18 36.54 24.17 25.23
CA ALA A 18 36.87 24.49 23.87
C ALA A 18 37.40 25.92 23.94
N GLU A 19 38.63 26.15 23.47
CA GLU A 19 39.22 27.48 23.46
C GLU A 19 38.14 28.45 22.95
N ASP A 20 37.80 29.48 23.74
CA ASP A 20 36.84 30.48 23.28
C ASP A 20 37.48 31.24 22.11
N HIS A 21 37.17 30.80 20.89
CA HIS A 21 37.75 31.33 19.67
C HIS A 21 37.42 32.82 19.50
N ASN A 22 36.30 33.30 20.05
CA ASN A 22 35.92 34.71 19.97
C ASN A 22 36.78 35.58 20.88
N LYS A 23 37.04 35.15 22.13
CA LYS A 23 37.99 35.86 23.01
C LYS A 23 39.36 35.96 22.31
N LYS A 24 39.83 34.84 21.74
CA LYS A 24 41.08 34.80 20.98
C LYS A 24 41.08 35.75 19.79
N TYR A 25 39.99 35.82 19.02
CA TYR A 25 39.87 36.73 17.88
C TYR A 25 39.85 38.19 18.31
N ILE A 26 39.09 38.54 19.35
CA ILE A 26 39.04 39.91 19.88
C ILE A 26 40.43 40.37 20.32
N SER A 27 41.14 39.56 21.11
CA SER A 27 42.49 39.90 21.56
C SER A 27 43.47 40.06 20.39
N GLN A 28 43.42 39.18 19.40
CA GLN A 28 44.26 39.29 18.19
C GLN A 28 43.99 40.59 17.41
N ILE A 29 42.74 41.04 17.35
CA ILE A 29 42.37 42.28 16.68
C ILE A 29 42.88 43.49 17.46
N ILE A 30 42.75 43.47 18.79
CA ILE A 30 43.29 44.53 19.66
C ILE A 30 44.81 44.64 19.47
N ASP A 31 45.54 43.52 19.55
CA ASP A 31 47.00 43.48 19.35
C ASP A 31 47.39 44.06 17.97
N TYR A 32 46.61 43.74 16.93
CA TYR A 32 46.82 44.25 15.58
C TYR A 32 46.59 45.76 15.47
N VAL A 33 45.52 46.29 16.08
CA VAL A 33 45.24 47.72 16.08
C VAL A 33 46.32 48.48 16.86
N GLU A 34 46.77 47.95 18.01
CA GLU A 34 47.88 48.53 18.77
C GLU A 34 49.19 48.54 17.97
N PHE A 35 49.44 47.48 17.20
CA PHE A 35 50.56 47.42 16.26
C PHE A 35 50.46 48.53 15.21
N ILE A 36 49.29 48.75 14.58
CA ILE A 36 49.11 49.82 13.60
C ILE A 36 49.41 51.18 14.21
N ILE A 37 48.82 51.52 15.36
CA ILE A 37 49.00 52.83 16.03
C ILE A 37 50.48 53.14 16.24
N LYS A 38 51.27 52.14 16.67
CA LYS A 38 52.71 52.28 16.87
C LYS A 38 53.47 52.54 15.57
N HIS A 39 52.94 52.08 14.43
CA HIS A 39 53.60 52.15 13.13
C HIS A 39 53.06 53.23 12.19
N VAL A 40 51.94 53.91 12.50
CA VAL A 40 51.42 55.05 11.72
C VAL A 40 52.52 56.06 11.32
N PRO A 41 53.47 56.46 12.20
CA PRO A 41 54.54 57.39 11.82
C PRO A 41 55.47 56.90 10.70
N PHE A 42 55.53 55.58 10.46
CA PHE A 42 56.35 54.95 9.42
C PHE A 42 55.53 54.59 8.18
N LEU A 43 54.21 54.46 8.30
CA LEU A 43 53.32 53.97 7.25
C LEU A 43 52.60 55.10 6.50
N VAL A 44 52.52 56.31 7.09
CA VAL A 44 51.81 57.45 6.50
C VAL A 44 52.77 58.62 6.26
N GLU A 45 52.73 59.23 5.08
CA GLU A 45 53.48 60.45 4.76
C GLU A 45 52.63 61.72 5.03
N GLY A 46 53.25 62.74 5.61
CA GLY A 46 52.58 64.00 5.99
C GLY A 46 52.15 64.04 7.47
N GLU A 47 52.49 65.12 8.18
CA GLU A 47 52.18 65.27 9.62
C GLU A 47 50.68 65.31 9.91
N GLU A 48 49.90 66.03 9.09
CA GLU A 48 48.45 66.17 9.27
C GLU A 48 47.74 64.82 9.10
N LEU A 49 48.04 64.09 8.02
CA LEU A 49 47.51 62.76 7.75
C LEU A 49 47.94 61.72 8.81
N ARG A 50 49.16 61.81 9.35
CA ARG A 50 49.58 60.97 10.49
C ARG A 50 48.70 61.21 11.70
N GLY A 51 48.43 62.47 12.03
CA GLY A 51 47.54 62.84 13.14
C GLY A 51 46.14 62.25 12.97
N GLU A 52 45.56 62.39 11.77
CA GLU A 52 44.24 61.83 11.44
C GLU A 52 44.19 60.30 11.55
N TYR A 53 45.20 59.60 11.03
CA TYR A 53 45.28 58.13 11.12
C TYR A 53 45.51 57.67 12.57
N GLN A 54 46.37 58.36 13.31
CA GLN A 54 46.64 58.07 14.72
C GLN A 54 45.35 58.16 15.54
N GLU A 55 44.62 59.28 15.42
CA GLU A 55 43.36 59.51 16.11
C GLU A 55 42.29 58.49 15.68
N ALA A 56 42.19 58.17 14.38
CA ALA A 56 41.23 57.19 13.90
C ALA A 56 41.49 55.78 14.47
N TYR A 57 42.74 55.33 14.52
CA TYR A 57 43.09 54.02 15.08
C TYR A 57 42.99 53.98 16.61
N GLU A 58 43.25 55.08 17.32
CA GLU A 58 42.96 55.19 18.75
C GLU A 58 41.45 55.03 19.02
N ASN A 59 40.59 55.65 18.21
CA ASN A 59 39.14 55.47 18.29
C ASN A 59 38.71 54.01 17.98
N ILE A 60 39.34 53.36 16.99
CA ILE A 60 39.07 51.95 16.67
C ILE A 60 39.47 51.03 17.83
N LEU A 61 40.63 51.30 18.46
CA LEU A 61 41.11 50.54 19.62
C LEU A 61 40.12 50.63 20.79
N GLU A 62 39.60 51.82 21.06
CA GLU A 62 38.61 52.02 22.10
C GLU A 62 37.31 51.25 21.82
N LEU A 63 36.85 51.21 20.56
CA LEU A 63 35.70 50.39 20.17
C LEU A 63 35.93 48.89 20.37
N PHE A 64 37.13 48.37 20.05
CA PHE A 64 37.43 46.96 20.27
C PHE A 64 37.59 46.59 21.75
N ARG A 65 38.12 47.49 22.58
CA ARG A 65 38.09 47.33 24.05
C ARG A 65 36.66 47.30 24.58
N GLN A 66 35.77 48.16 24.06
CA GLN A 66 34.34 48.08 24.40
C GLN A 66 33.70 46.76 23.93
N ILE A 67 34.06 46.26 22.75
CA ILE A 67 33.59 44.94 22.27
C ILE A 67 34.05 43.83 23.21
N GLU A 68 35.31 43.86 23.65
CA GLU A 68 35.85 42.91 24.62
C GLU A 68 35.08 42.95 25.96
N GLU A 69 34.80 44.15 26.49
CA GLU A 69 34.01 44.32 27.70
C GLU A 69 32.58 43.78 27.54
N GLU A 70 31.88 44.10 26.44
CA GLU A 70 30.54 43.58 26.18
C GLU A 70 30.54 42.06 26.00
N TYR A 71 31.58 41.50 25.37
CA TYR A 71 31.71 40.04 25.21
C TYR A 71 31.93 39.35 26.55
N ASN A 72 32.79 39.90 27.40
CA ASN A 72 33.07 39.36 28.73
C ASN A 72 31.88 39.46 29.70
N ARG A 73 30.87 40.28 29.39
CA ARG A 73 29.58 40.29 30.13
C ARG A 73 28.65 39.14 29.72
N LEU A 74 28.87 38.51 28.57
CA LEU A 74 28.10 37.35 28.15
C LEU A 74 28.56 36.12 28.98
N PRO A 75 27.63 35.28 29.46
CA PRO A 75 27.99 34.07 30.19
C PRO A 75 28.73 33.09 29.26
N ASP A 76 29.79 32.47 29.76
CA ASP A 76 30.54 31.43 29.05
C ASP A 76 29.68 30.17 28.88
N CYS A 77 28.90 29.82 29.91
CA CYS A 77 27.92 28.74 29.90
C CYS A 77 26.64 29.17 30.63
N ILE A 78 25.50 28.69 30.16
CA ILE A 78 24.23 28.78 30.87
C ILE A 78 23.93 27.37 31.37
N GLU A 79 23.96 27.18 32.68
CA GLU A 79 23.47 25.95 33.29
C GLU A 79 21.94 25.91 33.11
N ILE A 80 21.42 24.76 32.69
CA ILE A 80 19.98 24.55 32.53
C ILE A 80 19.54 23.48 33.52
N ASP A 81 18.46 23.76 34.26
CA ASP A 81 17.73 22.72 34.96
C ASP A 81 16.85 21.96 33.94
N PHE A 82 17.05 20.65 33.86
CA PHE A 82 16.43 19.80 32.85
C PHE A 82 15.88 18.53 33.50
N ASP A 83 14.56 18.38 33.48
CA ASP A 83 13.89 17.18 33.94
C ASP A 83 13.84 16.11 32.84
N ILE A 84 14.64 15.07 33.02
CA ILE A 84 14.69 13.91 32.12
C ILE A 84 13.36 13.16 32.08
N GLU A 85 12.55 13.20 33.15
CA GLU A 85 11.26 12.52 33.20
C GLU A 85 10.25 13.15 32.25
N GLU A 86 10.28 14.47 32.05
CA GLU A 86 9.44 15.12 31.04
C GLU A 86 9.80 14.70 29.60
N VAL A 87 11.09 14.42 29.34
CA VAL A 87 11.52 13.83 28.06
C VAL A 87 11.02 12.41 27.94
N LYS A 88 11.15 11.59 28.99
CA LYS A 88 10.62 10.22 28.99
C LYS A 88 9.11 10.19 28.78
N GLU A 89 8.36 11.11 29.38
CA GLU A 89 6.91 11.23 29.16
C GLU A 89 6.59 11.54 27.69
N SER A 90 7.32 12.49 27.10
CA SER A 90 7.18 12.83 25.67
C SER A 90 7.50 11.63 24.77
N LEU A 91 8.57 10.89 25.07
CA LEU A 91 8.96 9.69 24.33
C LEU A 91 7.96 8.54 24.54
N ARG A 92 7.41 8.35 25.74
CA ARG A 92 6.33 7.38 26.03
C ARG A 92 5.09 7.69 25.21
N SER A 93 4.72 8.95 25.07
CA SER A 93 3.60 9.37 24.20
C SER A 93 3.85 9.00 22.73
N ILE A 94 5.07 9.26 22.21
CA ILE A 94 5.46 8.87 20.86
C ILE A 94 5.42 7.35 20.68
N PHE A 95 5.97 6.60 21.64
CA PHE A 95 5.96 5.15 21.66
C PHE A 95 4.53 4.59 21.57
N ASN A 96 3.66 5.00 22.50
CA ASN A 96 2.28 4.54 22.57
C ASN A 96 1.51 4.88 21.30
N GLY A 97 1.65 6.12 20.81
CA GLY A 97 0.99 6.57 19.59
C GLY A 97 1.41 5.75 18.36
N THR A 98 2.71 5.43 18.23
CA THR A 98 3.22 4.59 17.14
C THR A 98 2.75 3.13 17.28
N TYR A 99 2.84 2.56 18.48
CA TYR A 99 2.41 1.20 18.78
C TYR A 99 0.93 0.99 18.43
N GLU A 100 0.04 1.83 18.98
CA GLU A 100 -1.40 1.73 18.75
C GLU A 100 -1.77 1.94 17.27
N LYS A 101 -1.09 2.86 16.59
CA LYS A 101 -1.30 3.11 15.17
C LYS A 101 -0.94 1.86 14.36
N PHE A 102 0.21 1.26 14.61
CA PHE A 102 0.66 0.05 13.92
C PHE A 102 -0.34 -1.09 14.08
N ILE A 103 -0.78 -1.36 15.32
CA ILE A 103 -1.78 -2.41 15.62
C ILE A 103 -3.09 -2.14 14.85
N ARG A 104 -3.64 -0.93 14.95
CA ARG A 104 -4.94 -0.57 14.36
C ARG A 104 -4.95 -0.71 12.84
N GLU A 105 -3.88 -0.26 12.19
CA GLU A 105 -3.72 -0.29 10.74
C GLU A 105 -3.60 -1.74 10.24
N ASN A 106 -2.71 -2.53 10.85
CA ASN A 106 -2.52 -3.93 10.44
C ASN A 106 -3.75 -4.79 10.75
N LEU A 107 -4.37 -4.65 11.93
CA LEU A 107 -5.54 -5.47 12.31
C LEU A 107 -6.72 -5.27 11.34
N SER A 108 -6.89 -4.05 10.81
CA SER A 108 -7.93 -3.74 9.84
C SER A 108 -7.67 -4.33 8.45
N VAL A 109 -6.40 -4.57 8.12
CA VAL A 109 -5.98 -5.25 6.88
C VAL A 109 -6.17 -6.76 7.02
N VAL A 110 -5.82 -7.33 8.17
CA VAL A 110 -5.98 -8.77 8.41
C VAL A 110 -7.45 -9.19 8.46
N PHE A 111 -8.26 -8.45 9.24
CA PHE A 111 -9.69 -8.71 9.40
C PHE A 111 -10.51 -7.57 8.78
N PRO A 112 -10.84 -7.68 7.49
CA PRO A 112 -11.59 -6.64 6.78
C PRO A 112 -13.00 -6.50 7.36
N LYS A 113 -13.53 -5.26 7.36
CA LYS A 113 -14.90 -4.97 7.83
C LYS A 113 -16.00 -5.41 6.85
N LYS A 114 -15.61 -5.66 5.60
CA LYS A 114 -16.48 -6.12 4.52
C LYS A 114 -16.00 -7.49 4.07
N LEU A 115 -16.88 -8.22 3.38
CA LEU A 115 -16.59 -9.52 2.79
C LEU A 115 -15.33 -9.42 1.91
N ALA A 116 -14.24 -9.99 2.38
CA ALA A 116 -12.97 -10.05 1.69
C ALA A 116 -12.13 -11.17 2.31
N LYS A 117 -11.12 -11.62 1.57
CA LYS A 117 -10.18 -12.65 2.03
C LYS A 117 -9.42 -12.14 3.26
N VAL A 118 -9.25 -13.00 4.26
CA VAL A 118 -8.37 -12.74 5.41
C VAL A 118 -6.95 -12.60 4.88
N ASN A 119 -6.33 -11.44 5.11
CA ASN A 119 -4.98 -11.18 4.64
C ASN A 119 -3.98 -11.48 5.74
N ILE A 120 -3.21 -12.55 5.60
CA ILE A 120 -2.20 -12.95 6.59
C ILE A 120 -0.93 -12.13 6.32
N PRO A 121 -0.47 -11.28 7.25
CA PRO A 121 0.74 -10.49 7.04
C PRO A 121 1.97 -11.39 6.86
N GLU A 122 2.95 -10.93 6.09
CA GLU A 122 4.20 -11.68 5.81
C GLU A 122 4.99 -12.07 7.07
N PHE A 123 4.80 -11.34 8.17
CA PHE A 123 5.45 -11.62 9.44
C PHE A 123 4.75 -12.70 10.28
N CYS A 124 3.60 -13.20 9.82
CA CYS A 124 2.93 -14.39 10.34
C CYS A 124 3.34 -15.59 9.48
N GLN A 125 3.47 -16.77 10.08
CA GLN A 125 3.78 -18.00 9.33
C GLN A 125 2.51 -18.46 8.58
N ALA A 126 2.34 -17.97 7.35
CA ALA A 126 1.13 -18.17 6.54
C ALA A 126 0.86 -19.64 6.16
N GLU A 127 1.87 -20.51 6.23
CA GLU A 127 1.81 -21.91 5.82
C GLU A 127 1.01 -22.80 6.80
N GLU A 128 0.65 -22.30 7.99
CA GLU A 128 -0.06 -23.09 9.01
C GLU A 128 -1.58 -22.91 9.03
N TYR A 129 -2.15 -21.91 8.32
CA TYR A 129 -3.58 -21.59 8.44
C TYR A 129 -4.35 -21.79 7.13
N ALA A 130 -5.07 -22.91 7.04
CA ALA A 130 -6.03 -23.15 5.96
C ALA A 130 -7.32 -22.36 6.24
N ILE A 131 -7.37 -21.09 5.84
CA ILE A 131 -8.58 -20.25 5.93
C ILE A 131 -9.24 -20.20 4.55
N PRO A 132 -10.39 -20.89 4.33
CA PRO A 132 -11.09 -20.84 3.06
C PRO A 132 -11.67 -19.45 2.82
N ASP A 133 -11.73 -19.00 1.57
CA ASP A 133 -12.58 -17.85 1.23
C ASP A 133 -14.07 -18.20 1.42
N VAL A 134 -14.92 -17.18 1.55
CA VAL A 134 -16.34 -17.35 1.84
C VAL A 134 -17.07 -18.22 0.82
N ILE A 135 -16.67 -18.17 -0.46
CA ILE A 135 -17.29 -18.95 -1.54
C ILE A 135 -16.96 -20.43 -1.32
N ARG A 136 -15.68 -20.77 -1.18
CA ARG A 136 -15.23 -22.14 -0.88
C ARG A 136 -15.85 -22.67 0.40
N TRP A 137 -15.90 -21.84 1.45
CA TRP A 137 -16.51 -22.20 2.72
C TRP A 137 -18.01 -22.46 2.61
N GLN A 138 -18.73 -21.63 1.87
CA GLN A 138 -20.16 -21.79 1.59
C GLN A 138 -20.44 -23.13 0.89
N TYR A 139 -19.67 -23.46 -0.15
CA TYR A 139 -19.83 -24.69 -0.92
C TYR A 139 -19.51 -25.94 -0.10
N ALA A 140 -18.40 -25.94 0.64
CA ALA A 140 -18.01 -27.06 1.51
C ALA A 140 -19.12 -27.40 2.52
N ASN A 141 -19.80 -26.37 3.02
CA ASN A 141 -20.87 -26.49 4.01
C ASN A 141 -22.28 -26.60 3.41
N LYS A 142 -22.42 -26.61 2.08
CA LYS A 142 -23.72 -26.71 1.36
C LYS A 142 -24.74 -25.65 1.81
N ILE A 143 -24.28 -24.44 2.14
CA ILE A 143 -25.15 -23.34 2.56
C ILE A 143 -25.82 -22.74 1.32
N ILE A 144 -27.14 -22.94 1.21
CA ILE A 144 -27.93 -22.54 0.03
C ILE A 144 -28.07 -21.02 -0.10
N SER A 145 -28.06 -20.28 1.02
CA SER A 145 -28.22 -18.83 1.04
C SER A 145 -26.85 -18.14 1.10
N PRO A 146 -26.46 -17.37 0.05
CA PRO A 146 -25.23 -16.57 0.09
C PRO A 146 -25.24 -15.54 1.22
N GLU A 147 -26.38 -14.89 1.46
CA GLU A 147 -26.55 -13.90 2.53
C GLU A 147 -26.27 -14.49 3.93
N LEU A 148 -26.70 -15.75 4.14
CA LEU A 148 -26.43 -16.46 5.39
C LEU A 148 -24.96 -16.86 5.50
N ALA A 149 -24.36 -17.34 4.41
CA ALA A 149 -22.95 -17.70 4.39
C ALA A 149 -22.05 -16.47 4.67
N ASP A 150 -22.33 -15.34 4.01
CA ASP A 150 -21.65 -14.07 4.23
C ASP A 150 -21.78 -13.61 5.68
N SER A 151 -22.99 -13.67 6.25
CA SER A 151 -23.26 -13.28 7.64
C SER A 151 -22.51 -14.14 8.65
N GLU A 152 -22.57 -15.48 8.50
CA GLU A 152 -21.91 -16.43 9.41
C GLU A 152 -20.38 -16.35 9.30
N TYR A 153 -19.86 -16.26 8.07
CA TYR A 153 -18.43 -16.12 7.81
C TYR A 153 -17.89 -14.80 8.40
N MET A 154 -18.59 -13.69 8.20
CA MET A 154 -18.24 -12.41 8.81
C MET A 154 -18.35 -12.43 10.34
N ARG A 155 -19.26 -13.23 10.92
CA ARG A 155 -19.33 -13.43 12.38
C ARG A 155 -18.05 -14.08 12.89
N PHE A 156 -17.56 -15.14 12.24
CA PHE A 156 -16.31 -15.79 12.65
C PHE A 156 -15.08 -14.87 12.51
N ILE A 157 -15.00 -14.09 11.43
CA ILE A 157 -13.96 -13.06 11.26
C ILE A 157 -14.04 -12.01 12.38
N ALA A 158 -15.24 -11.54 12.71
CA ALA A 158 -15.43 -10.55 13.78
C ALA A 158 -15.06 -11.12 15.17
N GLU A 159 -15.37 -12.38 15.43
CA GLU A 159 -14.94 -13.09 16.65
C GLU A 159 -13.42 -13.20 16.74
N ALA A 160 -12.75 -13.59 15.64
CA ALA A 160 -11.28 -13.68 15.59
C ALA A 160 -10.64 -12.31 15.83
N ARG A 161 -11.15 -11.26 15.17
CA ARG A 161 -10.71 -9.87 15.38
C ARG A 161 -10.87 -9.44 16.84
N LYS A 162 -12.01 -9.78 17.46
CA LYS A 162 -12.26 -9.47 18.86
C LYS A 162 -11.29 -10.20 19.78
N ALA A 163 -11.04 -11.48 19.53
CA ALA A 163 -10.07 -12.27 20.31
C ALA A 163 -8.66 -11.65 20.27
N VAL A 164 -8.21 -11.18 19.10
CA VAL A 164 -6.93 -10.46 18.96
C VAL A 164 -6.95 -9.14 19.73
N THR A 165 -8.07 -8.40 19.69
CA THR A 165 -8.18 -7.14 20.44
C THR A 165 -8.17 -7.38 21.95
N ASP A 166 -8.85 -8.43 22.41
CA ASP A 166 -8.92 -8.82 23.81
C ASP A 166 -7.56 -9.34 24.32
N SER A 167 -6.77 -10.04 23.49
CA SER A 167 -5.42 -10.48 23.87
C SER A 167 -4.44 -9.32 23.95
N LEU A 168 -4.48 -8.39 22.99
CA LEU A 168 -3.63 -7.20 22.99
C LEU A 168 -3.91 -6.23 24.17
N THR A 169 -5.07 -6.35 24.82
CA THR A 169 -5.45 -5.52 25.98
C THR A 169 -5.24 -6.22 27.33
N LYS A 170 -5.02 -7.54 27.36
CA LYS A 170 -4.86 -8.34 28.60
C LYS A 170 -3.53 -8.12 29.30
N ASP A 171 -2.45 -7.88 28.56
CA ASP A 171 -1.09 -7.88 29.11
C ASP A 171 -0.65 -6.51 29.70
N GLY A 172 -1.59 -5.57 29.86
CA GLY A 172 -1.29 -4.21 30.32
C GLY A 172 -0.71 -3.32 29.23
N ALA A 173 -0.60 -2.03 29.51
CA ALA A 173 -0.04 -1.07 28.55
C ALA A 173 1.47 -1.32 28.40
N PHE A 174 1.90 -1.76 27.21
CA PHE A 174 3.32 -1.76 26.85
C PHE A 174 3.78 -0.32 26.76
N GLY A 175 4.65 0.07 27.68
CA GLY A 175 5.31 1.36 27.67
C GLY A 175 6.69 1.27 27.02
N LEU A 176 7.24 2.44 26.73
CA LEU A 176 8.67 2.57 26.49
C LEU A 176 9.44 1.88 27.63
N PRO A 177 10.38 0.96 27.35
CA PRO A 177 11.15 0.28 28.38
C PRO A 177 11.84 1.26 29.33
N ASP A 178 11.81 0.99 30.62
CA ASP A 178 12.39 1.89 31.63
C ASP A 178 13.92 1.99 31.52
N ASP A 179 14.56 1.01 30.88
CA ASP A 179 16.00 0.96 30.58
C ASP A 179 16.36 1.58 29.22
N PHE A 180 15.39 2.17 28.50
CA PHE A 180 15.67 2.87 27.25
C PHE A 180 16.68 4.00 27.48
N THR A 181 17.83 3.90 26.81
CA THR A 181 18.91 4.86 26.96
C THR A 181 18.62 6.10 26.11
N ILE A 182 18.50 7.26 26.77
CA ILE A 182 18.29 8.53 26.10
C ILE A 182 19.62 9.07 25.59
N THR A 183 19.73 9.19 24.28
CA THR A 183 20.84 9.88 23.62
C THR A 183 20.68 11.38 23.82
N ARG A 184 21.72 12.04 24.31
CA ARG A 184 21.74 13.50 24.47
C ARG A 184 22.19 14.15 23.16
N PRO A 185 21.57 15.27 22.74
CA PRO A 185 22.00 15.96 21.55
C PRO A 185 23.40 16.56 21.73
N GLU A 186 24.25 16.42 20.70
CA GLU A 186 25.61 16.96 20.70
C GLU A 186 25.64 18.50 20.55
N TYR A 187 24.57 19.10 20.01
CA TYR A 187 24.45 20.53 19.77
C TYR A 187 23.07 21.05 20.19
N ILE A 188 23.04 22.18 20.91
CA ILE A 188 21.80 22.87 21.28
C ILE A 188 21.66 24.11 20.38
N PRO A 189 20.55 24.27 19.63
CA PRO A 189 20.29 25.44 18.80
C PRO A 189 19.91 26.66 19.66
N GLY A 190 20.90 27.22 20.36
CA GLY A 190 20.80 28.48 21.12
C GLY A 190 22.06 29.33 21.04
N ASN A 191 23.10 28.85 20.33
CA ASN A 191 24.40 29.52 20.18
C ASN A 191 24.55 30.30 18.86
N ASP A 192 23.46 30.46 18.10
CA ASP A 192 23.52 30.93 16.71
C ASP A 192 24.03 32.36 16.58
N ASP A 193 23.78 33.23 17.57
CA ASP A 193 24.26 34.62 17.54
C ASP A 193 25.74 34.73 17.95
N LYS A 194 26.23 33.88 18.85
CA LYS A 194 27.68 33.75 19.14
C LYS A 194 28.43 33.12 17.95
N MET A 195 27.82 32.15 17.26
CA MET A 195 28.34 31.60 15.99
C MET A 195 28.43 32.68 14.91
N LYS A 196 27.36 33.48 14.71
CA LYS A 196 27.39 34.63 13.79
C LYS A 196 28.45 35.64 14.19
N PHE A 197 28.56 35.96 15.48
CA PHE A 197 29.61 36.84 15.98
C PHE A 197 31.01 36.33 15.64
N SER A 198 31.23 35.01 15.74
CA SER A 198 32.48 34.36 15.35
C SER A 198 32.80 34.59 13.88
N SER A 199 31.82 34.39 12.98
CA SER A 199 32.00 34.66 11.55
C SER A 199 32.31 36.13 11.25
N PHE A 200 31.67 37.08 11.96
CA PHE A 200 31.97 38.50 11.83
C PHE A 200 33.42 38.83 12.20
N LEU A 201 33.92 38.28 13.31
CA LEU A 201 35.31 38.50 13.75
C LEU A 201 36.33 37.85 12.81
N GLU A 202 36.01 36.66 12.31
CA GLU A 202 36.85 35.93 11.35
C GLU A 202 36.96 36.68 10.02
N ASP A 203 35.88 37.30 9.54
CA ASP A 203 35.88 38.14 8.33
C ASP A 203 36.81 39.36 8.47
N PHE A 204 36.85 39.99 9.65
CA PHE A 204 37.78 41.09 9.90
C PHE A 204 39.22 40.61 9.89
N LYS A 205 39.50 39.53 10.62
CA LYS A 205 40.84 38.95 10.67
C LYS A 205 41.33 38.57 9.27
N CYS A 206 40.49 37.95 8.45
CA CYS A 206 40.82 37.59 7.07
C CYS A 206 41.11 38.81 6.19
N ARG A 207 40.37 39.91 6.35
CA ARG A 207 40.67 41.18 5.65
C ARG A 207 42.01 41.75 6.10
N LYS A 208 42.26 41.80 7.42
CA LYS A 208 43.50 42.34 7.99
C LYS A 208 44.75 41.53 7.65
N LEU A 209 44.65 40.20 7.62
CA LEU A 209 45.78 39.35 7.22
C LEU A 209 46.17 39.58 5.75
N LYS A 210 45.22 39.81 4.84
CA LYS A 210 45.50 40.13 3.43
C LYS A 210 46.19 41.49 3.26
N GLU A 211 45.83 42.46 4.09
CA GLU A 211 46.39 43.82 4.08
C GLU A 211 47.86 43.87 4.57
N VAL A 212 48.30 42.90 5.39
CA VAL A 212 49.68 42.80 5.92
C VAL A 212 50.64 42.14 4.93
N GLU A 213 50.14 41.31 4.02
CA GLU A 213 50.98 40.67 2.98
C GLU A 213 51.35 41.64 1.84
N ASP A 214 50.58 42.72 1.66
CA ASP A 214 50.87 43.79 0.71
C ASP A 214 51.93 44.76 1.26
N LYS A 215 53.13 44.69 0.69
CA LYS A 215 54.34 45.44 1.10
C LYS A 215 54.26 46.98 0.92
N GLU A 216 53.13 47.51 0.48
CA GLU A 216 53.00 48.87 -0.05
C GLU A 216 52.26 49.85 0.87
N CYS A 217 51.97 49.50 2.13
CA CYS A 217 51.22 50.34 3.07
C CYS A 217 49.78 50.71 2.59
N ASN A 218 49.28 50.08 1.53
CA ASN A 218 47.93 50.29 0.98
C ASN A 218 46.82 49.55 1.75
N GLY A 219 47.17 48.80 2.80
CA GLY A 219 46.22 47.97 3.56
C GLY A 219 45.49 48.71 4.68
N ILE A 220 45.99 49.85 5.14
CA ILE A 220 45.44 50.56 6.30
C ILE A 220 44.31 51.50 5.84
N ASN A 221 43.06 51.16 6.19
CA ASN A 221 41.87 51.94 5.85
C ASN A 221 41.07 52.27 7.13
N PRO A 222 41.38 53.40 7.80
CA PRO A 222 40.72 53.75 9.06
C PRO A 222 39.21 53.96 8.93
N GLU A 223 38.73 54.38 7.76
CA GLU A 223 37.29 54.62 7.55
C GLU A 223 36.50 53.30 7.52
N ASP A 224 36.96 52.31 6.74
CA ASP A 224 36.33 51.00 6.68
C ASP A 224 36.48 50.22 7.99
N ASP A 225 37.61 50.36 8.67
CA ASP A 225 37.86 49.73 9.97
C ASP A 225 36.96 50.28 11.07
N LEU A 226 36.82 51.60 11.11
CA LEU A 226 35.92 52.27 12.04
C LEU A 226 34.47 51.88 11.78
N LYS A 227 34.06 51.80 10.51
CA LYS A 227 32.72 51.34 10.11
C LYS A 227 32.48 49.90 10.56
N PHE A 228 33.49 49.04 10.40
CA PHE A 228 33.42 47.67 10.84
C PHE A 228 33.33 47.55 12.37
N ALA A 229 34.22 48.21 13.12
CA ALA A 229 34.21 48.17 14.59
C ALA A 229 32.88 48.65 15.16
N LYS A 230 32.29 49.72 14.60
CA LYS A 230 30.94 50.19 14.94
C LYS A 230 29.86 49.12 14.65
N SER A 231 29.98 48.40 13.53
CA SER A 231 29.06 47.32 13.18
C SER A 231 29.15 46.15 14.16
N VAL A 232 30.37 45.73 14.55
CA VAL A 232 30.58 44.65 15.53
C VAL A 232 30.07 45.05 16.90
N LEU A 233 30.37 46.27 17.37
CA LEU A 233 29.85 46.78 18.64
C LEU A 233 28.32 46.85 18.64
N LYS A 234 27.70 47.24 17.51
CA LYS A 234 26.25 47.22 17.37
C LYS A 234 25.69 45.79 17.41
N PHE A 235 26.37 44.85 16.77
CA PHE A 235 25.95 43.44 16.74
C PHE A 235 26.02 42.81 18.13
N ILE A 236 27.14 42.95 18.84
CA ILE A 236 27.31 42.35 20.18
C ILE A 236 26.28 42.89 21.18
N LYS A 237 25.99 44.20 21.13
CA LYS A 237 24.92 44.82 21.93
C LYS A 237 23.52 44.37 21.54
N SER A 238 23.34 43.80 20.35
CA SER A 238 22.07 43.25 19.88
C SER A 238 21.88 41.77 20.18
N ILE A 239 22.93 41.06 20.63
CA ILE A 239 22.85 39.65 21.00
C ILE A 239 21.86 39.52 22.16
N LYS A 240 20.76 38.80 21.90
CA LYS A 240 19.79 38.44 22.93
C LYS A 240 20.11 37.04 23.38
N LEU A 241 20.57 36.91 24.62
CA LEU A 241 20.72 35.59 25.22
C LEU A 241 19.32 35.03 25.48
N PRO A 242 19.05 33.78 25.06
CA PRO A 242 17.84 33.10 25.46
C PRO A 242 17.81 32.94 26.99
N SER A 243 16.62 32.94 27.57
CA SER A 243 16.47 32.66 28.99
C SER A 243 16.84 31.21 29.30
N GLU A 244 17.15 30.92 30.57
CA GLU A 244 17.37 29.54 31.03
C GLU A 244 16.18 28.63 30.69
N GLU A 245 14.96 29.13 30.86
CA GLU A 245 13.72 28.42 30.53
C GLU A 245 13.59 28.15 29.02
N GLU A 246 13.94 29.12 28.17
CA GLU A 246 13.94 28.95 26.71
C GLU A 246 14.97 27.89 26.27
N LEU A 247 16.17 27.92 26.85
CA LEU A 247 17.21 26.93 26.57
C LEU A 247 16.84 25.54 27.07
N ALA A 248 16.29 25.43 28.28
CA ALA A 248 15.82 24.15 28.83
C ALA A 248 14.74 23.54 27.92
N LYS A 249 13.80 24.36 27.44
CA LYS A 249 12.78 23.95 26.48
C LYS A 249 13.38 23.51 25.15
N GLN A 250 14.31 24.27 24.57
CA GLN A 250 14.98 23.90 23.32
C GLN A 250 15.77 22.61 23.46
N TYR A 251 16.47 22.43 24.58
CA TYR A 251 17.21 21.20 24.88
C TYR A 251 16.30 19.99 24.99
N LYS A 252 15.16 20.14 25.68
CA LYS A 252 14.12 19.11 25.77
C LYS A 252 13.61 18.72 24.38
N GLU A 253 13.22 19.71 23.56
CA GLU A 253 12.72 19.47 22.20
C GLU A 253 13.76 18.78 21.31
N ALA A 254 15.02 19.22 21.37
CA ALA A 254 16.12 18.60 20.64
C ALA A 254 16.36 17.15 21.09
N THR A 255 16.34 16.89 22.40
CA THR A 255 16.51 15.55 22.97
C THR A 255 15.38 14.61 22.53
N VAL A 256 14.12 15.07 22.59
CA VAL A 256 12.98 14.29 22.11
C VAL A 256 13.12 14.00 20.61
N LYS A 257 13.51 15.01 19.82
CA LYS A 257 13.69 14.86 18.37
C LYS A 257 14.76 13.84 18.01
N GLU A 258 15.91 13.87 18.70
CA GLU A 258 17.03 12.95 18.50
C GLU A 258 16.63 11.49 18.77
N ASN A 259 15.88 11.24 19.85
CA ASN A 259 15.48 9.89 20.25
C ASN A 259 14.22 9.37 19.54
N SER A 260 13.42 10.26 18.95
CA SER A 260 12.14 9.92 18.31
C SER A 260 12.24 8.80 17.27
N PRO A 261 13.22 8.76 16.35
CA PRO A 261 13.32 7.69 15.37
C PRO A 261 13.56 6.31 15.99
N ALA A 262 14.46 6.21 16.97
CA ALA A 262 14.75 4.97 17.67
C ALA A 262 13.53 4.47 18.44
N VAL A 263 12.83 5.37 19.13
CA VAL A 263 11.59 5.05 19.85
C VAL A 263 10.50 4.53 18.91
N ARG A 264 10.32 5.14 17.73
CA ARG A 264 9.34 4.66 16.74
C ARG A 264 9.69 3.27 16.22
N SER A 265 10.96 3.05 15.89
CA SER A 265 11.42 1.73 15.40
C SER A 265 11.23 0.64 16.45
N LEU A 266 11.52 0.95 17.73
CA LEU A 266 11.29 0.03 18.84
C LEU A 266 9.79 -0.27 19.02
N ALA A 267 8.94 0.76 19.00
CA ALA A 267 7.50 0.62 19.12
C ALA A 267 6.93 -0.27 18.01
N GLU A 268 7.34 -0.07 16.76
CA GLU A 268 6.91 -0.91 15.62
C GLU A 268 7.38 -2.36 15.75
N SER A 269 8.63 -2.58 16.18
CA SER A 269 9.17 -3.93 16.38
C SER A 269 8.38 -4.69 17.46
N MET A 270 8.14 -4.05 18.60
CA MET A 270 7.37 -4.65 19.69
C MET A 270 5.90 -4.87 19.30
N ALA A 271 5.29 -3.91 18.60
CA ALA A 271 3.92 -4.05 18.11
C ALA A 271 3.80 -5.22 17.11
N LYS A 272 4.79 -5.40 16.23
CA LYS A 272 4.85 -6.50 15.27
C LYS A 272 4.94 -7.85 15.97
N GLU A 273 5.82 -7.99 16.95
CA GLU A 273 5.98 -9.23 17.73
C GLU A 273 4.68 -9.58 18.47
N ARG A 274 4.09 -8.61 19.19
CA ARG A 274 2.83 -8.83 19.92
C ARG A 274 1.65 -9.11 19.02
N LEU A 275 1.55 -8.42 17.88
CA LEU A 275 0.51 -8.68 16.91
C LEU A 275 0.67 -10.08 16.30
N ARG A 276 1.90 -10.53 16.02
CA ARG A 276 2.17 -11.88 15.52
C ARG A 276 1.65 -12.93 16.51
N GLU A 277 2.02 -12.83 17.79
CA GLU A 277 1.57 -13.75 18.84
C GLU A 277 0.04 -13.77 18.96
N ALA A 278 -0.58 -12.59 19.00
CA ALA A 278 -2.04 -12.47 19.11
C ALA A 278 -2.78 -13.02 17.87
N LEU A 279 -2.21 -12.83 16.68
CA LEU A 279 -2.76 -13.36 15.43
C LEU A 279 -2.63 -14.87 15.33
N ASP A 280 -1.53 -15.45 15.79
CA ASP A 280 -1.24 -16.89 15.70
C ASP A 280 -2.38 -17.74 16.29
N ASP A 281 -2.73 -17.45 17.54
CA ASP A 281 -3.81 -18.13 18.26
C ASP A 281 -5.18 -17.89 17.61
N ALA A 282 -5.46 -16.65 17.20
CA ALA A 282 -6.76 -16.29 16.64
C ALA A 282 -6.99 -16.88 15.24
N LEU A 283 -5.96 -16.91 14.39
CA LEU A 283 -6.01 -17.49 13.06
C LEU A 283 -6.14 -19.02 13.13
N ARG A 284 -5.47 -19.67 14.08
CA ARG A 284 -5.64 -21.11 14.35
C ARG A 284 -7.09 -21.44 14.72
N VAL A 285 -7.64 -20.74 15.71
CA VAL A 285 -9.05 -20.94 16.14
C VAL A 285 -10.04 -20.61 15.02
N LEU A 286 -9.77 -19.59 14.21
CA LEU A 286 -10.60 -19.26 13.05
C LEU A 286 -10.59 -20.37 12.00
N SER A 287 -9.41 -20.89 11.67
CA SER A 287 -9.26 -22.00 10.72
C SER A 287 -9.99 -23.24 11.21
N GLU A 288 -9.83 -23.62 12.48
CA GLU A 288 -10.55 -24.75 13.10
C GLU A 288 -12.08 -24.55 13.04
N LYS A 289 -12.58 -23.36 13.38
CA LYS A 289 -14.02 -23.06 13.34
C LYS A 289 -14.60 -23.13 11.93
N LEU A 290 -13.88 -22.62 10.93
CA LEU A 290 -14.36 -22.61 9.54
C LEU A 290 -14.33 -24.02 8.94
N ASN A 291 -13.26 -24.78 9.18
CA ASN A 291 -13.10 -26.12 8.63
C ASN A 291 -13.91 -27.19 9.40
N GLY A 292 -14.19 -26.97 10.68
CA GLY A 292 -15.03 -27.83 11.52
C GLY A 292 -16.49 -27.39 11.62
N TYR A 293 -16.94 -26.45 10.77
CA TYR A 293 -18.31 -25.96 10.81
C TYR A 293 -19.30 -27.06 10.38
N GLU A 294 -20.31 -27.33 11.20
CA GLU A 294 -21.43 -28.20 10.85
C GLU A 294 -22.72 -27.37 10.78
N VAL A 295 -23.37 -27.35 9.61
CA VAL A 295 -24.66 -26.68 9.44
C VAL A 295 -25.73 -27.39 10.26
N ALA A 296 -26.35 -26.68 11.21
CA ALA A 296 -27.49 -27.20 11.95
C ALA A 296 -28.64 -27.59 10.99
N PRO A 297 -29.24 -28.79 11.12
CA PRO A 297 -30.25 -29.31 10.19
C PRO A 297 -31.52 -28.45 10.09
N GLU A 298 -31.80 -27.58 11.06
CA GLU A 298 -32.92 -26.64 11.04
C GLU A 298 -32.74 -25.54 9.97
N ILE A 299 -31.51 -25.14 9.69
CA ILE A 299 -31.15 -24.10 8.70
C ILE A 299 -31.21 -24.65 7.26
N ALA A 300 -30.88 -25.94 7.08
CA ALA A 300 -31.05 -26.63 5.80
C ALA A 300 -32.54 -26.86 5.44
N GLY A 301 -33.41 -26.99 6.45
CA GLY A 301 -34.83 -27.28 6.28
C GLY A 301 -35.75 -26.06 6.12
N GLU A 302 -35.45 -24.92 6.75
CA GLU A 302 -36.33 -23.74 6.69
C GLU A 302 -36.40 -23.08 5.31
N SER A 303 -35.28 -23.06 4.57
CA SER A 303 -35.21 -22.54 3.20
C SER A 303 -36.05 -23.36 2.21
N LEU A 304 -36.10 -24.69 2.39
CA LEU A 304 -36.92 -25.61 1.59
C LEU A 304 -38.42 -25.42 1.84
N ARG A 305 -38.83 -25.11 3.07
CA ARG A 305 -40.26 -24.92 3.43
C ARG A 305 -40.88 -23.63 2.88
N LYS A 306 -40.09 -22.57 2.67
CA LYS A 306 -40.59 -21.34 2.02
C LYS A 306 -40.74 -21.51 0.50
N ALA A 307 -39.86 -22.27 -0.15
CA ALA A 307 -39.93 -22.55 -1.59
C ALA A 307 -41.07 -23.51 -1.97
N THR A 308 -41.38 -24.50 -1.13
CA THR A 308 -42.40 -25.52 -1.43
C THR A 308 -43.84 -25.07 -1.21
N LYS A 309 -44.10 -24.02 -0.43
CA LYS A 309 -45.47 -23.47 -0.26
C LYS A 309 -46.04 -22.79 -1.50
N LYS A 310 -45.21 -22.40 -2.48
CA LYS A 310 -45.65 -21.76 -3.74
C LYS A 310 -46.01 -22.72 -4.88
N LYS A 311 -45.77 -24.04 -4.75
CA LYS A 311 -45.94 -25.02 -5.84
C LYS A 311 -46.86 -26.22 -5.51
N ARG A 312 -47.92 -26.01 -4.73
CA ARG A 312 -48.97 -27.03 -4.58
C ARG A 312 -50.34 -26.50 -5.00
N SER A 313 -50.61 -26.60 -6.30
CA SER A 313 -51.96 -26.87 -6.80
C SER A 313 -51.90 -27.78 -8.02
N ASN A 314 -52.74 -28.81 -7.98
CA ASN A 314 -53.14 -29.78 -8.99
C ASN A 314 -52.37 -31.12 -9.11
N LYS A 315 -53.16 -32.18 -8.88
CA LYS A 315 -53.00 -33.63 -9.14
C LYS A 315 -54.33 -34.07 -9.83
N PRO A 316 -54.53 -35.27 -10.43
CA PRO A 316 -53.60 -36.40 -10.65
C PRO A 316 -53.75 -37.24 -11.97
N LYS A 317 -52.80 -38.19 -12.15
CA LYS A 317 -52.81 -39.52 -12.89
C LYS A 317 -52.72 -39.48 -14.44
N SER A 318 -51.93 -40.34 -15.10
CA SER A 318 -51.96 -41.83 -15.11
C SER A 318 -50.58 -42.51 -15.38
N ARG A 319 -50.58 -43.85 -15.51
CA ARG A 319 -49.50 -44.84 -15.28
C ARG A 319 -49.25 -45.68 -16.55
N ALA A 320 -48.02 -46.22 -16.71
CA ALA A 320 -47.44 -47.08 -17.78
C ALA A 320 -46.82 -46.25 -18.93
N GLU A 321 -45.59 -46.46 -19.40
CA GLU A 321 -44.78 -47.68 -19.55
C GLU A 321 -43.33 -47.52 -19.03
N GLU A 322 -42.79 -48.57 -18.40
CA GLU A 322 -41.36 -48.79 -18.23
C GLU A 322 -40.81 -49.35 -19.54
N ASP A 323 -39.99 -48.57 -20.25
CA ASP A 323 -38.78 -49.06 -20.91
C ASP A 323 -37.99 -47.85 -21.43
N SER A 324 -36.67 -47.87 -21.20
CA SER A 324 -35.67 -46.79 -21.34
C SER A 324 -35.62 -45.78 -20.17
N ARG A 325 -34.75 -46.06 -19.19
CA ARG A 325 -34.35 -45.06 -18.17
C ARG A 325 -33.62 -43.91 -18.89
N PRO A 326 -34.11 -42.67 -18.87
CA PRO A 326 -33.30 -41.52 -19.23
C PRO A 326 -32.23 -41.36 -18.14
N VAL A 327 -30.98 -41.08 -18.53
CA VAL A 327 -29.98 -40.55 -17.60
C VAL A 327 -30.61 -39.33 -16.94
N GLU A 328 -30.67 -39.28 -15.60
CA GLU A 328 -31.19 -38.11 -14.88
C GLU A 328 -30.23 -36.94 -15.12
N ILE A 329 -30.55 -36.08 -16.08
CA ILE A 329 -29.79 -34.87 -16.36
C ILE A 329 -30.05 -33.89 -15.22
N GLY A 330 -29.01 -33.64 -14.43
CA GLY A 330 -29.09 -32.80 -13.23
C GLY A 330 -29.10 -31.31 -13.53
N LEU A 331 -28.59 -30.90 -14.71
CA LEU A 331 -28.39 -29.51 -15.12
C LEU A 331 -29.56 -28.95 -15.94
N LYS A 332 -29.93 -27.70 -15.71
CA LYS A 332 -30.95 -26.95 -16.46
C LYS A 332 -30.46 -25.55 -16.81
N ALA A 333 -31.06 -24.95 -17.84
CA ALA A 333 -30.82 -23.55 -18.15
C ALA A 333 -31.19 -22.65 -16.95
N GLY A 334 -30.29 -21.76 -16.57
CA GLY A 334 -30.37 -20.93 -15.37
C GLY A 334 -29.70 -21.52 -14.13
N ASP A 335 -29.18 -22.75 -14.19
CA ASP A 335 -28.27 -23.28 -13.17
C ASP A 335 -26.89 -22.63 -13.34
N ALA A 336 -26.07 -22.63 -12.28
CA ALA A 336 -24.73 -22.08 -12.29
C ALA A 336 -23.67 -23.19 -12.19
N VAL A 337 -22.55 -22.99 -12.88
CA VAL A 337 -21.40 -23.90 -12.89
C VAL A 337 -20.11 -23.10 -12.68
N ILE A 338 -19.09 -23.74 -12.11
CA ILE A 338 -17.77 -23.13 -11.94
C ILE A 338 -16.93 -23.47 -13.17
N LEU A 339 -16.22 -22.49 -13.70
CA LEU A 339 -15.13 -22.67 -14.64
C LEU A 339 -13.83 -22.27 -13.94
N ASP A 340 -12.90 -23.21 -13.81
CA ASP A 340 -11.59 -22.95 -13.21
C ASP A 340 -10.64 -22.26 -14.18
N SER A 341 -9.90 -21.28 -13.67
CA SER A 341 -8.94 -20.47 -14.44
C SER A 341 -7.73 -21.27 -14.93
N GLU A 342 -7.44 -22.41 -14.29
CA GLU A 342 -6.40 -23.35 -14.69
C GLU A 342 -6.77 -24.09 -16.00
N THR A 343 -8.01 -24.56 -16.11
CA THR A 343 -8.54 -25.20 -17.33
C THR A 343 -8.90 -24.16 -18.38
N PHE A 344 -9.37 -22.97 -18.00
CA PHE A 344 -9.83 -21.90 -18.90
C PHE A 344 -8.99 -20.62 -18.77
N PRO A 345 -7.81 -20.57 -19.39
CA PRO A 345 -6.79 -19.52 -19.17
C PRO A 345 -7.17 -18.09 -19.58
N TRP A 346 -8.32 -17.86 -20.21
CA TRP A 346 -8.84 -16.50 -20.44
C TRP A 346 -9.61 -15.95 -19.23
N LEU A 347 -9.89 -16.79 -18.22
CA LEU A 347 -10.42 -16.37 -16.93
C LEU A 347 -9.24 -15.98 -16.02
N LYS A 348 -9.31 -14.79 -15.41
CA LYS A 348 -8.28 -14.32 -14.46
C LYS A 348 -8.32 -15.09 -13.13
N GLU A 349 -9.51 -15.55 -12.77
CA GLU A 349 -9.84 -16.25 -11.53
C GLU A 349 -10.98 -17.23 -11.82
N ASP A 350 -11.14 -18.25 -10.99
CA ASP A 350 -12.25 -19.21 -11.10
C ASP A 350 -13.59 -18.47 -11.07
N SER A 351 -14.45 -18.75 -12.04
CA SER A 351 -15.65 -17.95 -12.30
C SER A 351 -16.90 -18.80 -12.22
N ILE A 352 -17.90 -18.32 -11.46
CA ILE A 352 -19.25 -18.89 -11.46
C ILE A 352 -20.00 -18.29 -12.65
N VAL A 353 -20.51 -19.17 -13.51
CA VAL A 353 -21.12 -18.79 -14.79
C VAL A 353 -22.44 -19.51 -14.99
N ASP A 354 -23.33 -18.85 -15.73
CA ASP A 354 -24.68 -19.35 -15.98
C ASP A 354 -24.69 -20.39 -17.10
N VAL A 355 -25.51 -21.43 -16.91
CA VAL A 355 -25.89 -22.37 -17.95
C VAL A 355 -26.98 -21.72 -18.80
N LEU A 356 -26.65 -21.41 -20.04
CA LEU A 356 -27.54 -20.71 -20.96
C LEU A 356 -28.55 -21.65 -21.63
N HIS A 357 -28.14 -22.89 -21.91
CA HIS A 357 -28.95 -23.89 -22.61
C HIS A 357 -28.40 -25.30 -22.35
N VAL A 358 -29.25 -26.31 -22.39
CA VAL A 358 -28.86 -27.73 -22.32
C VAL A 358 -29.54 -28.47 -23.46
N GLU A 359 -28.76 -29.20 -24.25
CA GLU A 359 -29.22 -29.98 -25.40
C GLU A 359 -28.88 -31.46 -25.21
N CYS A 360 -29.76 -32.36 -25.65
CA CYS A 360 -29.60 -33.80 -25.51
C CYS A 360 -29.60 -34.48 -26.88
N GLY A 361 -28.55 -35.21 -27.17
CA GLY A 361 -28.40 -36.06 -28.34
C GLY A 361 -29.19 -37.36 -28.22
N GLY A 362 -29.55 -37.96 -29.36
CA GLY A 362 -30.23 -39.26 -29.39
C GLY A 362 -29.34 -40.45 -28.99
N ASP A 363 -28.04 -40.24 -28.91
CA ASP A 363 -27.00 -41.21 -28.53
C ASP A 363 -26.64 -41.17 -27.03
N GLY A 364 -27.29 -40.30 -26.25
CA GLY A 364 -26.98 -40.07 -24.84
C GLY A 364 -25.97 -38.95 -24.58
N THR A 365 -25.49 -38.25 -25.62
CA THR A 365 -24.64 -37.06 -25.47
C THR A 365 -25.44 -35.91 -24.85
N VAL A 366 -24.95 -35.32 -23.76
CA VAL A 366 -25.57 -34.14 -23.13
C VAL A 366 -24.62 -32.96 -23.24
N VAL A 367 -25.09 -31.88 -23.87
CA VAL A 367 -24.32 -30.68 -24.15
C VAL A 367 -24.83 -29.51 -23.32
N ALA A 368 -23.98 -28.90 -22.50
CA ALA A 368 -24.30 -27.68 -21.78
C ALA A 368 -23.68 -26.46 -22.47
N VAL A 369 -24.49 -25.43 -22.73
CA VAL A 369 -24.00 -24.11 -23.16
C VAL A 369 -23.77 -23.26 -21.93
N ILE A 370 -22.56 -22.76 -21.76
CA ILE A 370 -22.11 -22.03 -20.57
C ILE A 370 -21.68 -20.62 -20.96
N ASP A 371 -22.08 -19.60 -20.18
CA ASP A 371 -21.67 -18.21 -20.38
C ASP A 371 -20.23 -17.96 -19.90
N ALA A 372 -19.25 -18.17 -20.78
CA ALA A 372 -17.82 -18.01 -20.45
C ALA A 372 -17.27 -16.62 -20.78
N ARG A 373 -18.14 -15.61 -20.96
CA ARG A 373 -17.72 -14.25 -21.29
C ARG A 373 -17.07 -13.56 -20.09
N THR A 374 -15.85 -13.05 -20.29
CA THR A 374 -15.20 -12.16 -19.34
C THR A 374 -15.90 -10.79 -19.28
N GLU A 375 -15.66 -10.03 -18.21
CA GLU A 375 -16.18 -8.65 -18.10
C GLU A 375 -15.65 -7.75 -19.23
N GLU A 376 -14.42 -7.98 -19.69
CA GLU A 376 -13.86 -7.33 -20.86
C GLU A 376 -14.60 -7.72 -22.15
N ALA A 377 -14.94 -8.99 -22.34
CA ALA A 377 -15.72 -9.46 -23.48
C ALA A 377 -17.13 -8.85 -23.50
N LYS A 378 -17.80 -8.79 -22.35
CA LYS A 378 -19.12 -8.14 -22.20
C LYS A 378 -19.08 -6.65 -22.54
N LYS A 379 -18.02 -5.93 -22.13
CA LYS A 379 -17.81 -4.52 -22.48
C LYS A 379 -17.65 -4.30 -23.98
N ILE A 380 -16.99 -5.24 -24.68
CA ILE A 380 -16.82 -5.17 -26.13
C ILE A 380 -18.14 -5.50 -26.84
N GLU A 381 -18.87 -6.51 -26.37
CA GLU A 381 -20.21 -6.86 -26.87
C GLU A 381 -21.18 -5.66 -26.78
N HIS A 382 -21.15 -4.91 -25.67
CA HIS A 382 -21.98 -3.72 -25.50
C HIS A 382 -21.65 -2.55 -26.45
N LYS A 383 -20.50 -2.59 -27.14
CA LYS A 383 -20.14 -1.61 -28.19
C LYS A 383 -20.64 -2.02 -29.57
N MET A 384 -21.19 -3.23 -29.72
CA MET A 384 -21.72 -3.72 -30.98
C MET A 384 -22.97 -2.94 -31.39
N THR A 385 -23.12 -2.72 -32.70
CA THR A 385 -24.35 -2.14 -33.27
C THR A 385 -25.59 -2.95 -32.87
N GLY A 386 -26.58 -2.27 -32.29
CA GLY A 386 -27.83 -2.82 -31.77
C GLY A 386 -27.84 -3.19 -30.28
N TYR A 387 -26.76 -2.89 -29.55
CA TYR A 387 -26.73 -2.89 -28.08
C TYR A 387 -26.91 -1.48 -27.48
N GLU A 388 -27.22 -0.46 -28.29
CA GLU A 388 -27.28 0.93 -27.82
C GLU A 388 -28.41 1.20 -26.83
N ASN A 389 -29.49 0.43 -26.91
CA ASN A 389 -30.62 0.50 -25.97
C ASN A 389 -31.35 -0.85 -25.85
N ASP A 390 -32.22 -0.96 -24.84
CA ASP A 390 -32.93 -2.20 -24.53
C ASP A 390 -33.87 -2.68 -25.65
N GLU A 391 -34.40 -1.75 -26.46
CA GLU A 391 -35.29 -2.08 -27.58
C GLU A 391 -34.53 -2.79 -28.70
N LYS A 392 -33.41 -2.22 -29.15
CA LYS A 392 -32.55 -2.83 -30.17
C LYS A 392 -31.90 -4.12 -29.66
N LYS A 393 -31.57 -4.18 -28.36
CA LYS A 393 -31.00 -5.39 -27.74
C LYS A 393 -31.95 -6.58 -27.82
N ARG A 394 -33.28 -6.36 -27.72
CA ARG A 394 -34.30 -7.42 -27.89
C ARG A 394 -34.29 -8.05 -29.28
N ASP A 395 -33.84 -7.33 -30.30
CA ASP A 395 -33.72 -7.87 -31.67
C ASP A 395 -32.44 -8.68 -31.88
N ILE A 396 -31.43 -8.53 -31.00
CA ILE A 396 -30.13 -9.20 -31.15
C ILE A 396 -30.01 -10.45 -30.29
N LEU A 397 -30.48 -10.39 -29.04
CA LEU A 397 -30.35 -11.50 -28.09
C LEU A 397 -30.95 -12.82 -28.62
N PRO A 398 -32.13 -12.84 -29.29
CA PRO A 398 -32.67 -14.06 -29.88
C PRO A 398 -31.72 -14.66 -30.92
N ILE A 399 -31.11 -13.82 -31.77
CA ILE A 399 -30.17 -14.29 -32.80
C ILE A 399 -28.96 -14.95 -32.14
N ILE A 400 -28.38 -14.34 -31.10
CA ILE A 400 -27.24 -14.96 -30.38
C ILE A 400 -27.66 -16.27 -29.71
N LYS A 401 -28.83 -16.29 -29.07
CA LYS A 401 -29.35 -17.48 -28.39
C LYS A 401 -29.64 -18.63 -29.36
N ASP A 402 -30.24 -18.34 -30.51
CA ASP A 402 -30.47 -19.32 -31.57
C ASP A 402 -29.14 -19.88 -32.07
N LYS A 403 -28.12 -19.03 -32.14
CA LYS A 403 -26.78 -19.42 -32.55
C LYS A 403 -26.09 -20.38 -31.57
N LEU A 404 -26.19 -20.09 -30.28
CA LEU A 404 -25.70 -20.97 -29.22
C LEU A 404 -26.48 -22.30 -29.15
N THR A 405 -27.80 -22.23 -29.35
CA THR A 405 -28.67 -23.41 -29.36
C THR A 405 -28.33 -24.35 -30.50
N MET A 406 -28.11 -23.81 -31.71
CA MET A 406 -27.67 -24.63 -32.84
C MET A 406 -26.27 -25.21 -32.64
N ALA A 407 -25.32 -24.46 -32.06
CA ALA A 407 -24.00 -25.00 -31.75
C ALA A 407 -24.10 -26.23 -30.81
N ALA A 408 -24.94 -26.14 -29.77
CA ALA A 408 -25.21 -27.28 -28.89
C ALA A 408 -25.84 -28.46 -29.63
N LYS A 409 -26.81 -28.21 -30.53
CA LYS A 409 -27.43 -29.25 -31.37
C LYS A 409 -26.45 -29.96 -32.27
N TYR A 410 -25.55 -29.22 -32.94
CA TYR A 410 -24.54 -29.83 -33.80
C TYR A 410 -23.57 -30.70 -32.98
N VAL A 411 -23.14 -30.23 -31.81
CA VAL A 411 -22.28 -31.03 -30.91
C VAL A 411 -23.03 -32.28 -30.40
N ALA A 412 -24.32 -32.17 -30.11
CA ALA A 412 -25.13 -33.25 -29.57
C ALA A 412 -25.51 -34.33 -30.60
N THR A 413 -25.45 -34.04 -31.90
CA THR A 413 -25.98 -34.93 -32.96
C THR A 413 -24.93 -35.42 -33.97
N SER A 414 -23.71 -34.88 -33.93
CA SER A 414 -22.62 -35.26 -34.82
C SER A 414 -21.76 -36.37 -34.22
N GLU A 415 -21.39 -37.38 -35.02
CA GLU A 415 -20.45 -38.45 -34.60
C GLU A 415 -19.07 -37.90 -34.21
N ASP A 416 -18.48 -37.00 -35.01
CA ASP A 416 -17.24 -36.28 -34.65
C ASP A 416 -17.49 -35.14 -33.65
N LYS A 417 -18.75 -34.93 -33.24
CA LYS A 417 -19.21 -33.85 -32.35
C LYS A 417 -18.74 -32.46 -32.80
N SER A 418 -18.41 -32.29 -34.08
CA SER A 418 -17.89 -31.05 -34.69
C SER A 418 -18.41 -30.77 -36.09
N VAL A 419 -19.11 -31.72 -36.71
CA VAL A 419 -19.72 -31.54 -38.04
C VAL A 419 -20.83 -30.50 -37.93
N GLY A 420 -20.72 -29.41 -38.72
CA GLY A 420 -21.68 -28.29 -38.70
C GLY A 420 -21.29 -27.12 -37.78
N LEU A 421 -20.20 -27.23 -37.00
CA LEU A 421 -19.64 -26.08 -36.29
C LEU A 421 -19.03 -25.06 -37.29
N PRO A 422 -19.05 -23.76 -36.94
CA PRO A 422 -18.46 -22.70 -37.75
C PRO A 422 -16.98 -22.90 -38.11
N VAL A 423 -16.43 -22.08 -39.02
CA VAL A 423 -14.99 -22.08 -39.31
C VAL A 423 -14.17 -21.83 -38.03
N GLY A 424 -13.32 -22.80 -37.68
CA GLY A 424 -12.40 -22.69 -36.54
C GLY A 424 -11.28 -21.68 -36.78
N LEU A 425 -10.96 -20.87 -35.78
CA LEU A 425 -9.78 -20.03 -35.78
C LEU A 425 -8.56 -20.91 -35.45
N ASN A 426 -7.57 -20.95 -36.34
CA ASN A 426 -6.32 -21.68 -36.08
C ASN A 426 -5.52 -20.97 -34.99
N ASN A 427 -5.42 -21.57 -33.81
CA ASN A 427 -4.54 -21.14 -32.73
C ASN A 427 -3.13 -21.73 -32.94
N ARG A 428 -2.06 -20.91 -32.85
CA ARG A 428 -0.66 -21.38 -32.98
C ARG A 428 -0.14 -22.04 -31.70
N LEU A 429 -0.79 -21.80 -30.56
CA LEU A 429 -0.40 -22.32 -29.25
C LEU A 429 -1.27 -23.50 -28.82
N LYS A 430 -1.29 -24.57 -29.62
CA LYS A 430 -1.93 -25.84 -29.24
C LYS A 430 -1.39 -26.42 -27.93
N GLU A 431 -0.18 -26.01 -27.54
CA GLU A 431 0.50 -26.43 -26.31
C GLU A 431 0.03 -25.69 -25.04
N LEU A 432 -0.56 -24.48 -25.17
CA LEU A 432 -1.06 -23.68 -24.03
C LEU A 432 -2.60 -23.60 -23.98
N TYR A 433 -3.26 -23.80 -25.11
CA TYR A 433 -4.72 -23.74 -25.23
C TYR A 433 -5.23 -24.98 -25.97
N PRO A 434 -5.81 -25.97 -25.27
CA PRO A 434 -6.27 -27.21 -25.90
C PRO A 434 -7.57 -27.06 -26.70
N PHE A 435 -8.19 -25.86 -26.72
CA PHE A 435 -9.54 -25.68 -27.29
C PHE A 435 -9.55 -24.87 -28.59
N ILE A 436 -10.37 -25.33 -29.55
CA ILE A 436 -10.62 -24.63 -30.81
C ILE A 436 -11.72 -23.57 -30.57
N ILE A 437 -11.48 -22.34 -31.04
CA ILE A 437 -12.48 -21.27 -31.05
C ILE A 437 -13.18 -21.27 -32.40
N TYR A 438 -14.49 -21.43 -32.39
CA TYR A 438 -15.35 -21.39 -33.57
C TYR A 438 -16.06 -20.05 -33.66
N ALA A 439 -16.22 -19.53 -34.88
CA ALA A 439 -16.85 -18.23 -35.11
C ALA A 439 -17.96 -18.31 -36.16
N TRP A 440 -19.21 -18.05 -35.77
CA TRP A 440 -20.30 -17.93 -36.75
C TRP A 440 -20.32 -16.56 -37.42
N LYS A 441 -20.34 -16.58 -38.76
CA LYS A 441 -20.25 -15.40 -39.63
C LYS A 441 -21.40 -15.45 -40.62
N ASP A 442 -22.28 -14.45 -40.61
CA ASP A 442 -23.22 -14.25 -41.72
C ASP A 442 -22.47 -13.58 -42.89
N GLN A 443 -22.84 -13.84 -44.14
CA GLN A 443 -22.14 -13.29 -45.33
C GLN A 443 -22.43 -11.80 -45.60
N THR A 444 -23.01 -11.06 -44.65
CA THR A 444 -23.44 -9.66 -44.83
C THR A 444 -22.41 -8.64 -44.34
N HIS A 445 -22.45 -7.42 -44.89
CA HIS A 445 -21.45 -6.37 -44.65
C HIS A 445 -21.34 -5.92 -43.17
N ASN A 446 -22.40 -6.15 -42.37
CA ASN A 446 -22.48 -5.88 -40.92
C ASN A 446 -22.83 -7.14 -40.11
N ALA A 447 -22.31 -8.30 -40.51
CA ALA A 447 -22.63 -9.56 -39.87
C ALA A 447 -22.24 -9.60 -38.39
N LYS A 448 -23.19 -9.99 -37.55
CA LYS A 448 -22.98 -10.27 -36.13
C LYS A 448 -22.24 -11.59 -36.00
N ARG A 449 -21.20 -11.60 -35.17
CA ARG A 449 -20.34 -12.75 -34.95
C ARG A 449 -20.53 -13.27 -33.54
N VAL A 450 -20.59 -14.59 -33.42
CA VAL A 450 -20.70 -15.31 -32.15
C VAL A 450 -19.51 -16.25 -32.06
N TYR A 451 -18.74 -16.13 -30.98
CA TYR A 451 -17.56 -16.94 -30.71
C TYR A 451 -17.89 -17.94 -29.63
N VAL A 452 -17.60 -19.21 -29.93
CA VAL A 452 -17.79 -20.31 -28.99
C VAL A 452 -16.57 -21.21 -29.00
N SER A 453 -16.36 -21.94 -27.91
CA SER A 453 -15.42 -23.05 -27.88
C SER A 453 -16.13 -24.32 -27.44
N LYS A 454 -15.70 -25.46 -27.99
CA LYS A 454 -16.21 -26.78 -27.61
C LYS A 454 -15.15 -27.47 -26.79
N VAL A 455 -15.56 -28.06 -25.67
CA VAL A 455 -14.70 -28.87 -24.81
C VAL A 455 -15.41 -30.15 -24.45
N SER A 456 -14.73 -31.29 -24.63
CA SER A 456 -15.23 -32.56 -24.11
C SER A 456 -14.95 -32.62 -22.62
N VAL A 457 -15.94 -33.04 -21.83
CA VAL A 457 -15.76 -33.18 -20.38
C VAL A 457 -14.79 -34.32 -20.07
N GLU A 458 -14.69 -35.32 -20.95
CA GLU A 458 -13.74 -36.43 -20.82
C GLU A 458 -12.27 -35.94 -20.89
N ASP A 459 -12.00 -34.98 -21.77
CA ASP A 459 -10.66 -34.43 -22.03
C ASP A 459 -10.19 -33.40 -20.98
N MET A 460 -11.05 -33.03 -20.02
CA MET A 460 -10.67 -32.12 -18.92
C MET A 460 -9.75 -32.83 -17.91
N PRO A 461 -8.88 -32.12 -17.18
CA PRO A 461 -8.08 -32.71 -16.11
C PRO A 461 -8.95 -33.43 -15.06
N ASP A 462 -8.55 -34.63 -14.62
CA ASP A 462 -9.29 -35.40 -13.60
C ASP A 462 -9.37 -34.69 -12.24
N GLU A 463 -8.42 -33.80 -11.98
CA GLU A 463 -8.35 -32.96 -10.77
C GLU A 463 -9.33 -31.76 -10.85
N SER A 464 -9.84 -31.40 -12.03
CA SER A 464 -10.75 -30.27 -12.23
C SER A 464 -12.08 -30.49 -11.52
N GLU A 465 -12.40 -29.60 -10.59
CA GLU A 465 -13.72 -29.55 -9.94
C GLU A 465 -14.85 -29.24 -10.95
N THR A 466 -14.53 -28.53 -12.03
CA THR A 466 -15.44 -28.30 -13.17
C THR A 466 -15.84 -29.63 -13.81
N LYS A 467 -14.86 -30.50 -14.12
CA LYS A 467 -15.10 -31.84 -14.68
C LYS A 467 -16.01 -32.67 -13.79
N LYS A 468 -15.67 -32.78 -12.49
CA LYS A 468 -16.44 -33.57 -11.52
C LYS A 468 -17.89 -33.10 -11.41
N SER A 469 -18.10 -31.79 -11.41
CA SER A 469 -19.43 -31.17 -11.33
C SER A 469 -20.26 -31.45 -12.58
N LEU A 470 -19.68 -31.31 -13.78
CA LEU A 470 -20.34 -31.56 -15.05
C LEU A 470 -20.68 -33.05 -15.24
N GLN A 471 -19.75 -33.95 -14.92
CA GLN A 471 -19.98 -35.41 -14.98
C GLN A 471 -21.09 -35.85 -14.03
N LYS A 472 -21.12 -35.30 -12.81
CA LYS A 472 -22.19 -35.58 -11.83
C LYS A 472 -23.56 -35.10 -12.31
N ALA A 473 -23.59 -34.04 -13.11
CA ALA A 473 -24.81 -33.53 -13.74
C ALA A 473 -25.20 -34.27 -15.02
N GLY A 474 -24.41 -35.26 -15.45
CA GLY A 474 -24.63 -36.05 -16.66
C GLY A 474 -24.21 -35.36 -17.96
N VAL A 475 -23.43 -34.28 -17.89
CA VAL A 475 -22.94 -33.52 -19.05
C VAL A 475 -21.70 -34.18 -19.62
N THR A 476 -21.69 -34.43 -20.93
CA THR A 476 -20.58 -35.08 -21.64
C THR A 476 -19.76 -34.09 -22.48
N GLU A 477 -20.37 -33.00 -22.92
CA GLU A 477 -19.73 -31.97 -23.74
C GLU A 477 -20.18 -30.58 -23.28
N ILE A 478 -19.32 -29.57 -23.43
CA ILE A 478 -19.69 -28.17 -23.18
C ILE A 478 -19.41 -27.27 -24.38
N VAL A 479 -20.29 -26.28 -24.54
CA VAL A 479 -20.13 -25.17 -25.48
C VAL A 479 -19.98 -23.88 -24.67
N LEU A 480 -18.78 -23.32 -24.68
CA LEU A 480 -18.41 -22.10 -23.98
C LEU A 480 -18.73 -20.90 -24.86
N PHE A 481 -19.65 -20.03 -24.43
CA PHE A 481 -19.91 -18.77 -25.09
C PHE A 481 -18.85 -17.72 -24.69
N LEU A 482 -17.97 -17.36 -25.63
CA LEU A 482 -16.84 -16.46 -25.35
C LEU A 482 -17.18 -14.98 -25.60
N GLY A 483 -18.13 -14.71 -26.50
CA GLY A 483 -18.62 -13.36 -26.75
C GLY A 483 -19.25 -13.17 -28.13
N ALA A 484 -19.92 -12.04 -28.32
CA ALA A 484 -20.48 -11.63 -29.59
C ALA A 484 -20.03 -10.20 -29.98
N CYS A 485 -19.82 -9.94 -31.28
CA CYS A 485 -19.42 -8.62 -31.76
C CYS A 485 -19.80 -8.38 -33.23
N ASP A 486 -19.72 -7.13 -33.68
CA ASP A 486 -19.76 -6.78 -35.11
C ASP A 486 -18.36 -6.81 -35.74
N LYS A 487 -18.26 -6.34 -36.98
CA LYS A 487 -16.99 -6.26 -37.71
C LYS A 487 -15.97 -5.31 -37.13
N GLN A 488 -16.40 -4.23 -36.51
CA GLN A 488 -15.51 -3.20 -35.98
C GLN A 488 -14.91 -3.62 -34.64
N ASN A 489 -15.64 -4.43 -33.87
CA ASN A 489 -15.25 -4.89 -32.54
C ASN A 489 -14.64 -6.30 -32.51
N GLN A 490 -14.39 -6.92 -33.67
CA GLN A 490 -13.80 -8.27 -33.76
C GLN A 490 -12.38 -8.34 -33.22
N GLU A 491 -11.52 -7.41 -33.64
CA GLU A 491 -10.11 -7.41 -33.27
C GLU A 491 -9.90 -7.35 -31.74
N PRO A 492 -10.53 -6.41 -31.01
CA PRO A 492 -10.37 -6.36 -29.55
C PRO A 492 -11.00 -7.57 -28.84
N LEU A 493 -12.08 -8.18 -29.38
CA LEU A 493 -12.70 -9.35 -28.75
C LEU A 493 -11.82 -10.60 -28.88
N VAL A 494 -11.29 -10.85 -30.09
CA VAL A 494 -10.47 -12.04 -30.36
C VAL A 494 -9.13 -11.98 -29.63
N ALA A 495 -8.57 -10.78 -29.43
CA ALA A 495 -7.35 -10.57 -28.67
C ALA A 495 -7.45 -11.00 -27.19
N LEU A 496 -8.65 -11.17 -26.63
CA LEU A 496 -8.83 -11.71 -25.28
C LEU A 496 -8.57 -13.21 -25.17
N PHE A 497 -8.61 -13.93 -26.30
CA PHE A 497 -8.63 -15.40 -26.32
C PHE A 497 -7.48 -16.02 -27.13
N ILE A 498 -6.71 -15.22 -27.87
CA ILE A 498 -5.61 -15.69 -28.73
C ILE A 498 -4.40 -14.77 -28.53
N ASP A 499 -3.25 -15.36 -28.20
CA ASP A 499 -1.99 -14.64 -28.06
C ASP A 499 -1.25 -14.63 -29.43
N GLY A 500 -1.29 -13.49 -30.12
CA GLY A 500 -0.74 -13.32 -31.47
C GLY A 500 -1.23 -12.07 -32.19
N ASN A 501 -0.69 -11.80 -33.38
CA ASN A 501 -1.08 -10.64 -34.19
C ASN A 501 -2.57 -10.78 -34.59
N SER A 502 -3.44 -10.04 -33.91
CA SER A 502 -4.90 -9.99 -34.09
C SER A 502 -5.34 -9.79 -35.54
N ARG A 503 -4.46 -9.20 -36.39
CA ARG A 503 -4.62 -9.10 -37.85
C ARG A 503 -4.64 -10.44 -38.59
N ASP A 504 -3.94 -11.47 -38.13
CA ASP A 504 -3.96 -12.79 -38.78
C ASP A 504 -5.23 -13.59 -38.42
N ALA A 505 -5.78 -13.39 -37.21
CA ALA A 505 -7.12 -13.88 -36.86
C ALA A 505 -8.23 -13.16 -37.66
N ALA A 506 -7.99 -11.88 -38.01
CA ALA A 506 -8.84 -11.13 -38.94
C ALA A 506 -8.70 -11.55 -40.41
N LYS A 507 -7.58 -12.18 -40.84
CA LYS A 507 -7.39 -12.72 -42.21
C LYS A 507 -8.25 -13.94 -42.51
N TYR A 508 -8.58 -14.76 -41.51
CA TYR A 508 -9.64 -15.77 -41.64
C TYR A 508 -11.05 -15.14 -41.68
N GLY A 509 -11.14 -13.81 -41.72
CA GLY A 509 -12.36 -13.00 -41.88
C GLY A 509 -12.66 -12.52 -43.30
N ALA A 510 -11.85 -12.89 -44.31
CA ALA A 510 -12.25 -12.84 -45.72
C ALA A 510 -12.63 -14.27 -46.15
N GLY A 511 -13.83 -14.44 -46.68
CA GLY A 511 -14.40 -15.76 -46.98
C GLY A 511 -13.60 -16.56 -48.01
N ALA A 512 -13.72 -17.88 -47.91
CA ALA A 512 -13.85 -18.74 -49.08
C ALA A 512 -15.35 -19.05 -49.24
#